data_AF-A0A1L5KUR6-F1
#
_entry.id   AF-A0A1L5KUR6-F1
#
_cell.length_a   1.000
_cell.length_b   1.000
_cell.length_c   1.000
_cell.angle_alpha   90.00
_cell.angle_beta   90.00
_cell.angle_gamma   90.00
#
_symmetry.space_group_name_H-M   'P 1'
#
loop_
_entity.id
_entity.type
_entity.pdbx_description
1 polymer ?
#
loop_
_entity_poly.entity_id
_entity_poly.type
_entity_poly.pdbx_seq_one_letter_code
_entity_poly.pdbx_strand_id
1 'polypeptide(L)' 'MDTTYTITDLALSLDTVWMLLAAMLVFFMQPGFALVEAGFTRTKNTANILMKNLLDFMLGSL' A
#
# COMPACT_ATOMS: atom_id res chain seq x y z
N MET A 1 -38.84 -8.99 -0.08
CA MET A 1 -37.77 -8.98 -1.10
C MET A 1 -36.81 -7.82 -0.84
N ASP A 2 -37.28 -6.67 -0.37
CA ASP A 2 -36.46 -5.45 -0.14
C ASP A 2 -35.33 -5.57 0.91
N THR A 3 -35.52 -6.36 1.97
CA THR A 3 -34.51 -6.50 3.03
C THR A 3 -33.26 -7.26 2.58
N THR A 4 -33.37 -8.19 1.62
CA THR A 4 -32.21 -8.94 1.15
C THR A 4 -31.27 -8.05 0.33
N TYR A 5 -31.82 -7.10 -0.45
CA TYR A 5 -31.04 -6.15 -1.24
C TYR A 5 -30.28 -5.16 -0.35
N THR A 6 -30.94 -4.64 0.69
CA THR A 6 -30.28 -3.74 1.66
C THR A 6 -29.11 -4.40 2.36
N ILE A 7 -29.22 -5.69 2.73
CA ILE A 7 -28.12 -6.43 3.36
C ILE A 7 -26.98 -6.69 2.37
N THR A 8 -27.29 -6.97 1.10
CA THR A 8 -26.24 -7.10 0.08
C THR A 8 -25.53 -5.78 -0.22
N ASP A 9 -26.24 -4.66 -0.25
CA ASP A 9 -25.64 -3.33 -0.48
C ASP A 9 -24.75 -2.90 0.69
N LEU A 10 -25.15 -3.24 1.92
CA LEU A 10 -24.35 -3.00 3.12
C LEU A 10 -23.08 -3.85 3.12
N ALA A 11 -23.18 -5.13 2.73
CA ALA A 11 -22.03 -6.02 2.59
C ALA A 11 -21.05 -5.52 1.52
N LEU A 12 -21.55 -5.12 0.35
CA LEU A 12 -20.72 -4.55 -0.73
C LEU A 12 -20.00 -3.27 -0.29
N SER A 13 -20.68 -2.39 0.46
CA SER A 13 -20.09 -1.18 1.01
C SER A 13 -18.96 -1.49 1.98
N LEU A 14 -19.15 -2.49 2.84
CA LEU A 14 -18.18 -2.91 3.85
C LEU A 14 -16.97 -3.62 3.22
N ASP A 15 -17.21 -4.49 2.23
CA ASP A 15 -16.16 -5.14 1.43
C ASP A 15 -15.34 -4.11 0.66
N THR A 16 -15.96 -3.07 0.11
CA THR A 16 -15.26 -1.99 -0.60
C THR A 16 -14.33 -1.21 0.34
N VAL A 17 -14.81 -0.87 1.54
CA VAL A 17 -13.97 -0.20 2.55
C VAL A 17 -12.83 -1.11 3.01
N TRP A 18 -13.12 -2.40 3.22
CA TRP A 18 -12.10 -3.38 3.59
C TRP A 18 -11.03 -3.54 2.50
N MET A 19 -11.43 -3.65 1.23
CA MET A 19 -10.51 -3.72 0.10
C MET A 19 -9.66 -2.45 -0.05
N LEU A 20 -10.23 -1.26 0.14
CA LEU A 20 -9.47 -0.01 0.10
C LEU A 20 -8.45 0.07 1.24
N LEU A 21 -8.81 -0.37 2.45
CA LEU A 21 -7.89 -0.44 3.58
C LEU A 21 -6.76 -1.45 3.32
N ALA A 22 -7.10 -2.64 2.81
CA ALA A 22 -6.12 -3.65 2.43
C ALA A 22 -5.18 -3.15 1.33
N ALA A 23 -5.72 -2.46 0.32
CA ALA A 23 -4.93 -1.85 -0.76
C ALA A 23 -3.97 -0.78 -0.23
N MET A 24 -4.42 0.07 0.70
CA MET A 24 -3.53 1.05 1.36
C MET A 24 -2.40 0.35 2.13
N LEU A 25 -2.69 -0.72 2.87
CA LEU A 25 -1.67 -1.47 3.61
C LEU A 25 -0.64 -2.14 2.69
N VAL A 26 -1.08 -2.70 1.56
CA VAL A 26 -0.20 -3.29 0.54
C VAL A 26 0.65 -2.22 -0.14
N PHE A 27 0.11 -1.03 -0.41
CA PHE A 27 0.85 0.10 -0.98
C PHE A 27 2.04 0.51 -0.10
N PHE A 28 1.91 0.44 1.23
CA PHE A 28 3.00 0.71 2.16
C PHE A 28 4.06 -0.39 2.25
N MET A 29 3.87 -1.56 1.63
CA MET A 29 4.80 -2.68 1.71
C MET A 29 6.12 -2.39 0.97
N GLN A 30 6.06 -1.77 -0.22
CA GLN A 30 7.25 -1.48 -1.04
C GLN A 30 8.19 -0.43 -0.40
N PRO A 31 7.71 0.75 0.06
CA PRO A 31 8.56 1.68 0.80
C PRO A 31 8.96 1.15 2.20
N GLY A 32 8.16 0.27 2.80
CA GLY A 32 8.47 -0.35 4.10
C GLY A 32 9.72 -1.23 4.06
N PHE A 33 9.88 -2.08 3.04
CA PHE A 33 11.10 -2.88 2.85
C PHE A 33 12.31 -2.02 2.50
N ALA A 34 12.11 -1.00 1.65
CA ALA A 34 13.18 -0.07 1.30
C ALA A 34 13.74 0.70 2.51
N LEU A 35 12.88 1.05 3.48
CA LEU A 35 13.30 1.69 4.73
C LEU A 35 14.12 0.75 5.61
N VAL A 36 13.77 -0.54 5.64
CA VAL A 36 14.53 -1.57 6.36
C VAL A 36 15.91 -1.77 5.73
N GLU A 37 16.01 -1.91 4.40
CA GLU A 37 17.30 -2.00 3.69
C GLU A 37 18.15 -0.73 3.85
N ALA A 38 17.51 0.44 3.86
CA ALA A 38 18.13 1.72 4.15
C ALA A 38 18.72 1.80 5.58
N GLY A 39 18.03 1.23 6.57
CA GLY A 39 18.47 1.22 7.97
C GLY A 39 19.69 0.33 8.23
N PHE A 40 19.89 -0.72 7.43
CA PHE A 40 21.06 -1.62 7.53
C PHE A 40 22.27 -1.17 6.67
N THR A 41 22.14 -0.11 5.86
CA THR A 41 23.21 0.39 4.98
C THR A 41 23.82 1.70 5.49
N ARG A 42 25.07 1.99 5.12
CA ARG A 42 25.81 3.19 5.57
C ARG A 42 25.04 4.49 5.25
N THR A 43 24.79 5.29 6.28
CA THR A 43 24.00 6.55 6.24
C THR A 43 24.38 7.52 5.12
N LYS A 44 25.65 7.53 4.67
CA LYS A 44 26.13 8.41 3.58
C LYS A 44 25.50 8.10 2.21
N ASN A 45 25.04 6.87 1.95
CA ASN A 45 24.41 6.48 0.67
C ASN A 45 22.93 6.08 0.82
N THR A 46 22.43 5.96 2.04
CA THR A 46 21.06 5.55 2.37
C THR A 46 20.00 6.42 1.67
N ALA A 47 20.16 7.74 1.67
CA ALA A 47 19.23 8.66 1.01
C ALA A 47 19.14 8.44 -0.51
N ASN A 48 20.27 8.15 -1.16
CA ASN A 48 20.33 7.90 -2.60
C ASN A 48 19.72 6.54 -3.00
N ILE A 49 19.77 5.54 -2.11
CA ILE A 49 19.16 4.22 -2.31
C ILE A 49 17.65 4.28 -2.10
N LEU A 50 17.20 4.96 -1.03
CA LEU A 50 15.76 5.20 -0.77
C LEU A 50 15.09 5.95 -1.92
N MET A 51 15.76 6.95 -2.48
CA MET A 51 15.19 7.76 -3.56
C MET A 51 15.05 6.97 -4.86
N LYS A 52 15.95 6.03 -5.15
CA LYS A 52 15.82 5.10 -6.29
C LYS A 52 14.68 4.09 -6.08
N ASN A 53 14.58 3.47 -4.90
CA ASN A 53 13.49 2.55 -4.56
C ASN A 53 12.11 3.24 -4.59
N LEU A 54 12.02 4.51 -4.18
CA LEU A 54 10.79 5.28 -4.28
C LEU A 54 10.45 5.65 -5.74
N LEU A 55 11.45 5.89 -6.58
CA LEU A 55 11.29 6.11 -8.01
C LEU A 55 10.82 4.84 -8.73
N ASP A 56 11.38 3.67 -8.38
CA ASP A 56 10.94 2.37 -8.90
C ASP A 56 9.51 2.04 -8.46
N PHE A 57 9.11 2.46 -7.26
CA PHE A 57 7.72 2.36 -6.80
C PHE A 57 6.77 3.24 -7.61
N MET A 58 7.14 4.51 -7.83
CA MET A 58 6.33 5.46 -8.59
C MET A 58 6.22 5.06 -10.07
N LEU A 59 7.33 4.62 -10.67
CA LEU A 59 7.37 4.16 -12.06
C LEU A 59 6.78 2.76 -12.25
N GLY A 60 6.87 1.88 -11.25
CA GLY A 60 6.25 0.55 -11.28
C GLY A 60 4.74 0.58 -11.00
N SER A 61 4.23 1.67 -10.41
CA SER A 61 2.80 1.91 -10.21
C SER A 61 2.09 2.58 -11.40
N LEU A 62 2.86 3.13 -12.35
CA LEU A 62 2.38 3.73 -13.60
C LEU A 62 2.23 2.66 -14.68
#